data_AF-A0A7X9CCW0-F1
#
_entry.id   AF-A0A7X9CCW0-F1
#
_cell.length_a   1.000
_cell.length_b   1.000
_cell.length_c   1.000
_cell.angle_alpha   90.00
_cell.angle_beta   90.00
_cell.angle_gamma   90.00
#
_symmetry.space_group_name_H-M   'P 1'
#
loop_
_entity.id
_entity.type
_entity.pdbx_description
1 polymer ?
#
loop_
_entity_poly.entity_id
_entity_poly.type
_entity_poly.pdbx_seq_one_letter_code
_entity_poly.pdbx_strand_id
1 'polypeptide(L)'
;TVVLRRSVALAVGGYRDLALLEDYWLWERMMLGGARMGNLPDVLVDYRVDEQLFARRGGRKLFASDLRLQHRMLTDGVTGPGGFLKNVALRGAYRFVPGWVRRIGYRRFVEQGSEREGA
;
A
#
# COMPACT_ATOMS: atom_id res chain seq x y z
N THR A 1 1.51 12.65 -1.50
CA THR A 1 1.22 12.92 -2.92
C THR A 1 2.15 12.05 -3.71
N VAL A 2 1.74 11.56 -4.88
CA VAL A 2 2.64 10.87 -5.81
C VAL A 2 2.67 11.67 -7.10
N VAL A 3 3.88 12.01 -7.54
CA VAL A 3 4.11 12.60 -8.86
C VAL A 3 5.04 11.68 -9.61
N LEU A 4 4.68 11.33 -10.84
CA LEU A 4 5.45 10.43 -11.68
C LEU A 4 5.57 10.97 -13.09
N ARG A 5 6.62 10.57 -13.80
CA ARG A 5 6.78 10.88 -15.22
C ARG A 5 5.88 9.95 -16.03
N ARG A 6 4.92 10.52 -16.77
CA ARG A 6 3.99 9.77 -17.63
C ARG A 6 4.73 8.82 -18.58
N SER A 7 5.81 9.28 -19.21
CA SER A 7 6.61 8.46 -20.13
C SER A 7 7.18 7.20 -19.46
N VAL A 8 7.63 7.30 -18.21
CA VAL A 8 8.16 6.16 -17.43
C VAL A 8 7.06 5.16 -17.09
N ALA A 9 5.89 5.64 -16.66
CA ALA A 9 4.76 4.76 -16.38
C ALA A 9 4.26 4.03 -17.64
N LEU A 10 4.21 4.72 -18.78
CA LEU A 10 3.81 4.11 -20.05
C LEU A 10 4.86 3.13 -20.60
N ALA A 11 6.16 3.38 -20.39
CA ALA A 11 7.23 2.48 -20.82
C ALA A 11 7.13 1.09 -20.19
N VAL A 12 6.58 0.99 -18.98
CA VAL A 12 6.34 -0.31 -18.30
C VAL A 12 4.92 -0.85 -18.52
N GLY A 13 4.13 -0.20 -19.39
CA GLY A 13 2.79 -0.64 -19.78
C GLY A 13 1.64 -0.05 -18.96
N GLY A 14 1.87 1.03 -18.20
CA GLY A 14 0.82 1.77 -17.49
C GLY A 14 0.11 0.96 -16.40
N TYR A 15 -1.05 1.44 -15.95
CA TYR A 15 -1.89 0.73 -14.98
C TYR A 15 -2.44 -0.58 -15.54
N ARG A 16 -2.53 -1.60 -14.69
CA ARG A 16 -3.08 -2.91 -15.02
C ARG A 16 -3.97 -3.40 -13.90
N ASP A 17 -4.90 -4.29 -14.24
CA ASP A 17 -5.88 -4.79 -13.27
C ASP A 17 -5.22 -5.59 -12.15
N LEU A 18 -5.32 -5.04 -10.94
CA LEU A 18 -5.02 -5.68 -9.68
C LEU A 18 -5.81 -4.96 -8.61
N ALA A 19 -7.08 -5.34 -8.46
CA ALA A 19 -8.06 -4.67 -7.61
C ALA A 19 -7.45 -4.14 -6.30
N LEU A 20 -7.51 -2.81 -6.13
CA LEU A 20 -7.10 -2.04 -4.94
C LEU A 20 -5.58 -1.99 -4.68
N LEU A 21 -4.75 -2.54 -5.57
CA LEU A 21 -3.28 -2.57 -5.48
C LEU A 21 -2.60 -2.26 -6.83
N GLU A 22 -3.31 -1.62 -7.74
CA GLU A 22 -2.87 -1.28 -9.09
C GLU A 22 -1.63 -0.37 -9.05
N ASP A 23 -1.62 0.60 -8.12
CA ASP A 23 -0.49 1.51 -7.88
C ASP A 23 0.77 0.76 -7.46
N TYR A 24 0.66 -0.17 -6.50
CA TYR A 24 1.81 -0.95 -6.02
C TYR A 24 2.44 -1.76 -7.15
N TRP A 25 1.61 -2.39 -7.98
CA TRP A 25 2.11 -3.18 -9.10
C TRP A 25 2.67 -2.31 -10.23
N LEU A 26 2.17 -1.09 -10.40
CA LEU A 26 2.80 -0.11 -11.28
C LEU A 26 4.18 0.29 -10.77
N TRP A 27 4.31 0.60 -9.47
CA TRP A 27 5.58 1.02 -8.90
C TRP A 27 6.64 -0.08 -8.96
N GLU A 28 6.27 -1.32 -8.65
CA GLU A 28 7.15 -2.48 -8.82
C GLU A 28 7.73 -2.55 -10.23
N ARG A 29 6.87 -2.52 -11.26
CA ARG A 29 7.32 -2.55 -12.66
C ARG A 29 8.15 -1.33 -13.03
N MET A 30 7.83 -0.14 -12.51
CA MET A 30 8.64 1.05 -12.72
C MET A 30 10.04 0.89 -12.11
N MET A 31 10.16 0.35 -10.88
CA MET A 31 11.46 0.10 -10.24
C MET A 31 12.27 -0.93 -11.03
N LEU A 32 11.65 -2.04 -11.43
CA LEU A 32 12.28 -3.06 -12.27
C LEU A 32 12.68 -2.52 -13.65
N GLY A 33 11.93 -1.57 -14.18
CA GLY A 33 12.27 -0.81 -15.39
C GLY A 33 13.35 0.25 -15.21
N GLY A 34 14.00 0.33 -14.05
CA GLY A 34 15.10 1.26 -13.76
C GLY A 34 14.66 2.66 -13.32
N ALA A 35 13.38 2.86 -12.98
CA ALA A 35 12.92 4.14 -12.45
C ALA A 35 13.56 4.42 -11.07
N ARG A 36 14.12 5.61 -10.90
CA ARG A 36 14.56 6.11 -9.60
C ARG A 36 13.38 6.65 -8.82
N MET A 37 13.19 6.16 -7.60
CA MET A 37 12.12 6.57 -6.70
C MET A 37 12.70 7.20 -5.44
N GLY A 38 11.94 8.09 -4.82
CA GLY A 38 12.31 8.75 -3.57
C GLY A 38 11.08 9.36 -2.90
N ASN A 39 11.17 9.52 -1.58
CA ASN A 39 10.16 10.22 -0.80
C ASN A 39 10.72 11.58 -0.39
N LEU A 40 9.86 12.61 -0.42
CA LEU A 40 10.17 13.90 0.20
C LEU A 40 9.92 13.81 1.70
N PRO A 41 10.70 14.53 2.52
CA PRO A 41 10.49 14.56 3.97
C PRO A 41 9.21 15.32 4.36
N ASP A 42 8.72 16.20 3.48
CA ASP A 42 7.57 17.07 3.76
C ASP A 42 6.24 16.33 3.69
N VAL A 43 5.32 16.70 4.59
CA VAL A 43 3.94 16.22 4.57
C VAL A 43 3.15 17.04 3.55
N LEU A 44 2.84 16.41 2.41
CA LEU A 44 2.19 17.08 1.27
C LEU A 44 0.73 16.66 1.04
N VAL A 45 0.17 15.81 1.92
CA VAL A 45 -1.21 15.32 1.79
C VAL A 45 -1.90 15.32 3.13
N ASP A 46 -3.02 16.04 3.17
CA ASP A 46 -4.09 15.78 4.12
C ASP A 46 -5.07 14.78 3.48
N TYR A 47 -5.15 13.58 4.06
CA TYR A 47 -5.93 12.47 3.51
C TYR A 47 -7.21 12.27 4.30
N ARG A 48 -8.36 12.36 3.63
CA ARG A 48 -9.65 12.12 4.26
C ARG A 48 -9.79 10.65 4.66
N VAL A 49 -9.97 10.41 5.94
CA VAL A 49 -10.25 9.08 6.50
C VAL A 49 -11.72 8.99 6.89
N ASP A 50 -12.40 7.95 6.42
CA ASP A 50 -13.77 7.63 6.81
C ASP A 50 -13.90 6.15 7.24
N GLU A 51 -15.06 5.78 7.77
CA GLU A 51 -15.30 4.40 8.22
C GLU A 51 -15.30 3.38 7.07
N GLN A 52 -15.73 3.79 5.88
CA GLN A 52 -15.79 2.91 4.72
C GLN A 52 -14.39 2.56 4.20
N LEU A 53 -13.41 3.44 4.38
CA LEU A 53 -12.02 3.20 4.05
C LEU A 53 -11.46 1.97 4.79
N PHE A 54 -11.72 1.87 6.10
CA PHE A 54 -11.25 0.74 6.91
C PHE A 54 -11.91 -0.59 6.52
N ALA A 55 -13.17 -0.54 6.07
CA ALA A 55 -13.88 -1.70 5.54
C ALA A 55 -13.27 -2.15 4.19
N ARG A 56 -12.94 -1.20 3.31
CA ARG A 56 -12.33 -1.48 1.99
C ARG A 56 -10.86 -1.95 2.10
N ARG A 57 -10.15 -1.56 3.16
CA ARG A 57 -8.75 -1.96 3.44
C ARG A 57 -8.61 -3.28 4.21
N GLY A 58 -9.70 -4.00 4.46
CA GLY A 58 -9.70 -5.31 5.12
C GLY A 58 -10.36 -6.40 4.30
N GLY A 59 -10.28 -7.63 4.82
CA GLY A 59 -11.04 -8.77 4.34
C GLY A 59 -10.41 -9.55 3.19
N ARG A 60 -11.15 -10.59 2.76
CA ARG A 60 -10.67 -11.64 1.85
C ARG A 60 -10.35 -11.14 0.44
N LYS A 61 -11.12 -10.18 -0.09
CA LYS A 61 -10.93 -9.64 -1.45
C LYS A 61 -9.56 -8.97 -1.59
N LEU A 62 -9.23 -8.07 -0.65
CA LEU A 62 -7.95 -7.38 -0.67
C LEU A 62 -6.79 -8.32 -0.33
N PHE A 63 -7.00 -9.28 0.57
CA PHE A 63 -5.99 -10.31 0.84
C PHE A 63 -5.68 -11.16 -0.41
N ALA A 64 -6.68 -11.47 -1.24
CA ALA A 64 -6.44 -12.16 -2.52
C ALA A 64 -5.60 -11.31 -3.49
N SER A 65 -5.83 -9.99 -3.57
CA SER A 65 -4.95 -9.07 -4.30
C SER A 65 -3.54 -9.02 -3.72
N ASP A 66 -3.39 -8.99 -2.38
CA ASP A 66 -2.08 -9.04 -1.71
C ASP A 66 -1.33 -10.34 -2.07
N LEU A 67 -2.00 -11.51 -2.08
CA LEU A 67 -1.39 -12.77 -2.49
C LEU A 67 -0.92 -12.73 -3.95
N ARG A 68 -1.75 -12.20 -4.86
CA ARG A 68 -1.39 -12.04 -6.28
C ARG A 68 -0.20 -11.11 -6.45
N LEU A 69 -0.14 -10.01 -5.71
CA LEU A 69 0.98 -9.07 -5.74
C LEU A 69 2.26 -9.71 -5.20
N GLN A 70 2.19 -10.37 -4.04
CA GLN A 70 3.35 -11.02 -3.44
C GLN A 70 3.89 -12.15 -4.31
N HIS A 71 3.01 -12.91 -4.97
CA HIS A 71 3.44 -13.94 -5.91
C HIS A 71 4.19 -13.34 -7.10
N ARG A 72 3.72 -12.21 -7.65
CA ARG A 72 4.45 -11.47 -8.69
C ARG A 72 5.80 -10.95 -8.21
N MET A 73 5.86 -10.36 -7.03
CA MET A 73 7.13 -9.94 -6.42
C MET A 73 8.12 -11.10 -6.24
N LEU A 74 7.61 -12.30 -5.95
CA LEU A 74 8.44 -13.50 -5.85
C LEU A 74 8.94 -13.97 -7.22
N THR A 75 8.06 -13.99 -8.25
CA THR A 75 8.46 -14.37 -9.62
C THR A 75 9.41 -13.37 -10.26
N ASP A 76 9.23 -12.09 -9.96
CA ASP A 76 10.01 -10.99 -10.51
C ASP A 76 11.33 -10.77 -9.73
N GLY A 77 11.57 -11.55 -8.68
CA GLY A 77 12.81 -11.51 -7.88
C GLY A 77 12.91 -10.31 -6.92
N VAL A 78 11.84 -9.54 -6.76
CA VAL A 78 11.74 -8.41 -5.82
C VAL A 78 11.76 -8.89 -4.37
N THR A 79 11.24 -10.10 -4.12
CA THR A 79 11.31 -10.74 -2.81
C THR A 79 11.71 -12.21 -2.95
N GLY A 80 12.34 -12.77 -1.92
CA GLY A 80 12.62 -14.21 -1.83
C GLY A 80 11.47 -14.98 -1.15
N PRO A 81 11.51 -16.33 -1.14
CA PRO A 81 10.46 -17.15 -0.53
C PRO A 81 10.17 -16.84 0.94
N GLY A 82 11.21 -16.57 1.74
CA GLY A 82 11.06 -16.16 3.14
C GLY A 82 10.40 -14.78 3.28
N GLY A 83 10.74 -13.84 2.39
CA GLY A 83 10.12 -12.51 2.35
C GLY A 83 8.66 -12.58 1.93
N PHE A 84 8.34 -13.39 0.91
CA PHE A 84 6.98 -13.72 0.52
C PHE A 84 6.15 -14.24 1.69
N LEU A 85 6.63 -15.28 2.39
CA LEU A 85 5.90 -15.88 3.51
C LEU A 85 5.67 -14.87 4.65
N LYS A 86 6.71 -14.13 5.03
CA LYS A 86 6.62 -13.06 6.05
C LYS A 86 5.60 -11.99 5.65
N ASN A 87 5.65 -11.52 4.41
CA ASN A 87 4.75 -10.49 3.90
C ASN A 87 3.30 -10.96 3.89
N VAL A 88 3.05 -12.18 3.42
CA VAL A 88 1.72 -12.79 3.41
C VAL A 88 1.19 -12.96 4.83
N ALA A 89 2.02 -13.42 5.77
CA ALA A 89 1.61 -13.58 7.16
C ALA A 89 1.26 -12.23 7.81
N LEU A 90 2.14 -11.23 7.71
CA LEU A 90 1.91 -9.89 8.30
C LEU A 90 0.72 -9.17 7.67
N ARG A 91 0.62 -9.19 6.33
CA ARG A 91 -0.52 -8.60 5.62
C ARG A 91 -1.80 -9.34 5.94
N GLY A 92 -1.78 -10.67 5.94
CA GLY A 92 -2.93 -11.50 6.31
C GLY A 92 -3.44 -11.15 7.70
N ALA A 93 -2.55 -11.17 8.71
CA ALA A 93 -2.88 -10.75 10.06
C ALA A 93 -3.55 -9.37 10.08
N TYR A 94 -2.93 -8.36 9.44
CA TYR A 94 -3.49 -7.02 9.35
C TYR A 94 -4.86 -6.98 8.65
N ARG A 95 -5.05 -7.69 7.52
CA ARG A 95 -6.30 -7.68 6.72
C ARG A 95 -7.49 -8.33 7.43
N PHE A 96 -7.24 -9.25 8.36
CA PHE A 96 -8.29 -9.89 9.15
C PHE A 96 -8.54 -9.23 10.52
N VAL A 97 -7.74 -8.24 10.92
CA VAL A 97 -8.09 -7.39 12.07
C VAL A 97 -9.48 -6.77 11.85
N PRO A 98 -10.41 -6.88 12.82
CA PRO A 98 -11.72 -6.24 12.71
C PRO A 98 -11.61 -4.73 12.53
N GLY A 99 -12.46 -4.14 11.69
CA GLY A 99 -12.41 -2.70 11.38
C GLY A 99 -12.51 -1.79 12.61
N TRP A 100 -13.23 -2.22 13.65
CA TRP A 100 -13.36 -1.47 14.91
C TRP A 100 -12.03 -1.37 15.69
N VAL A 101 -11.18 -2.40 15.65
CA VAL A 101 -9.85 -2.38 16.27
C VAL A 101 -8.94 -1.38 15.55
N ARG A 102 -8.97 -1.39 14.21
CA ARG A 102 -8.20 -0.44 13.40
C ARG A 102 -8.60 1.00 13.68
N ARG A 103 -9.91 1.23 13.90
CA ARG A 103 -10.48 2.54 14.25
C ARG A 103 -9.98 3.04 15.60
N ILE A 104 -9.98 2.20 16.64
CA ILE A 104 -9.48 2.56 17.97
C ILE A 104 -8.01 2.97 17.88
N GLY A 105 -7.20 2.20 17.13
CA GLY A 105 -5.80 2.53 16.88
C GLY A 105 -5.63 3.88 16.19
N TYR A 106 -6.38 4.13 15.12
CA TYR A 106 -6.30 5.41 14.39
C TYR A 106 -6.64 6.62 15.28
N ARG A 107 -7.76 6.58 16.00
CA ARG A 107 -8.18 7.65 16.92
C ARG A 107 -7.15 7.91 18.02
N ARG A 108 -6.57 6.86 18.60
CA ARG A 108 -5.67 7.00 19.75
C ARG A 108 -4.29 7.53 19.38
N PHE A 109 -3.76 7.19 18.21
CA PHE A 109 -2.38 7.52 17.85
C PHE A 109 -2.25 8.63 16.81
N VAL A 110 -3.25 8.81 15.94
CA VAL A 110 -3.18 9.80 14.85
C VAL A 110 -3.91 11.08 15.25
N GLU A 111 -5.15 11.00 15.74
CA GLU A 111 -5.94 12.19 16.12
C GLU A 111 -5.37 12.89 17.38
N GLN A 112 -4.86 12.14 18.36
CA GLN A 112 -4.23 12.74 19.56
C GLN A 112 -2.85 13.38 19.29
N GLY A 113 -2.19 13.02 18.18
CA GLY A 113 -0.93 13.63 17.76
C GLY A 113 -1.16 15.00 17.11
N SER A 114 -2.18 15.10 16.25
CA SER A 114 -2.54 16.36 15.58
C SER A 114 -3.01 17.46 16.53
N GLU A 115 -3.65 17.12 17.66
CA GLU A 115 -4.04 18.11 18.68
C GLU A 115 -2.85 18.64 19.50
N ARG A 116 -1.72 17.92 19.56
CA ARG A 116 -0.53 18.31 20.32
C ARG A 116 0.49 19.13 19.52
N GLU A 117 0.50 19.01 18.20
CA GLU A 117 1.35 19.82 17.31
C GLU A 117 0.67 21.12 16.83
N GLY A 118 -0.64 21.26 17.06
CA GLY A 118 -1.42 22.44 16.72
C GLY A 118 -1.73 23.40 17.88
N ALA A 119 -1.13 23.19 19.06
CA ALA A 119 -1.32 24.00 20.27
C ALA A 119 -0.04 24.78 20.64
#